data_AF-A0A954CHS1-F1
#
_entry.id   AF-A0A954CHS1-F1
#
_cell.length_a   1.000
_cell.length_b   1.000
_cell.length_c   1.000
_cell.angle_alpha   90.00
_cell.angle_beta   90.00
_cell.angle_gamma   90.00
#
_symmetry.space_group_name_H-M   'P 1'
#
loop_
_entity.id
_entity.type
_entity.pdbx_description
1 polymer ?
#
loop_
_entity_poly.entity_id
_entity_poly.type
_entity_poly.pdbx_seq_one_letter_code
_entity_poly.pdbx_strand_id
1 'polypeptide(L)'
;MKSETELWRAAHDEVRNGRRAVMCTVIQGKGSIPRELGARMLIGEVGTLAGTIGGGCGEADVLVAARKAIAGAEFPRFVEVDLAGSLEQDEVQACGGTMRVFVRLLDSSDEGWIAKLAHAEAEHEPMIVIEALDSSATQVVSESDNEHAMAGFLRDFPAQGAKLFRHQDEEYFAQRIGTSLRLVLVGSGHVAMPLCEFAAKSGFAVTVVDDRPSYVTQARFPDAE
;
A
#
# COMPACT_ATOMS: atom_id res chain seq x y z
N MET A 1 -13.85 7.85 -4.61
CA MET A 1 -12.84 6.83 -4.26
C MET A 1 -11.84 7.53 -3.35
N LYS A 2 -11.73 7.10 -2.08
CA LYS A 2 -10.76 7.69 -1.15
C LYS A 2 -9.34 7.36 -1.63
N SER A 3 -8.39 8.29 -1.51
CA SER A 3 -7.00 8.04 -1.89
C SER A 3 -6.39 6.91 -1.07
N GLU A 4 -5.31 6.31 -1.55
CA GLU A 4 -4.53 5.30 -0.83
C GLU A 4 -4.10 5.80 0.57
N THR A 5 -3.91 7.12 0.72
CA THR A 5 -3.62 7.87 1.96
C THR A 5 -4.65 7.75 3.08
N GLU A 6 -5.82 7.16 2.84
CA GLU A 6 -6.83 6.96 3.88
C GLU A 6 -7.11 5.48 4.19
N LEU A 7 -6.36 4.55 3.59
CA LEU A 7 -6.63 3.12 3.68
C LEU A 7 -6.50 2.60 5.11
N TRP A 8 -5.39 2.90 5.80
CA TRP A 8 -5.18 2.44 7.18
C TRP A 8 -6.12 3.11 8.17
N ARG A 9 -6.41 4.41 7.96
CA ARG A 9 -7.41 5.12 8.76
C ARG A 9 -8.80 4.50 8.61
N ALA A 10 -9.21 4.20 7.38
CA ALA A 10 -10.49 3.54 7.13
C ALA A 10 -10.54 2.13 7.73
N ALA A 11 -9.45 1.36 7.65
CA ALA A 11 -9.38 0.03 8.27
C ALA A 11 -9.51 0.11 9.80
N HIS A 12 -8.81 1.08 10.41
CA HIS A 12 -8.90 1.35 11.84
C HIS A 12 -10.34 1.71 12.24
N ASP A 13 -11.01 2.58 11.48
CA ASP A 13 -12.39 2.98 11.75
C ASP A 13 -13.37 1.79 11.67
N GLU A 14 -13.21 0.87 10.71
CA GLU A 14 -14.04 -0.34 10.63
C GLU A 14 -13.86 -1.22 11.87
N VAL A 15 -12.61 -1.58 12.18
CA VAL A 15 -12.27 -2.50 13.26
C VAL A 15 -12.65 -1.93 14.63
N ARG A 16 -12.34 -0.66 14.89
CA ARG A 16 -12.65 0.03 16.15
C ARG A 16 -14.15 0.10 16.42
N ASN A 17 -14.97 0.15 15.37
CA ASN A 17 -16.42 0.12 15.49
C ASN A 17 -17.01 -1.29 15.55
N GLY A 18 -16.17 -2.33 15.66
CA GLY A 18 -16.57 -3.73 15.69
C GLY A 18 -17.15 -4.24 14.37
N ARG A 19 -16.89 -3.54 13.26
CA ARG A 19 -17.35 -3.94 11.93
C ARG A 19 -16.31 -4.80 11.25
N ARG A 20 -16.78 -5.77 10.46
CA ARG A 20 -15.89 -6.64 9.68
C ARG A 20 -15.42 -5.89 8.44
N ALA A 21 -14.14 -6.03 8.14
CA ALA A 21 -13.57 -5.55 6.89
C ALA A 21 -12.58 -6.57 6.35
N VAL A 22 -12.28 -6.47 5.06
CA VAL A 22 -11.33 -7.34 4.38
C VAL A 22 -10.27 -6.46 3.75
N MET A 23 -9.02 -6.76 4.06
CA MET A 23 -7.86 -6.19 3.39
C MET A 23 -7.42 -7.12 2.26
N CYS A 24 -7.36 -6.59 1.05
CA CYS A 24 -6.88 -7.28 -0.13
C CYS A 24 -5.55 -6.66 -0.58
N THR A 25 -4.49 -7.45 -0.65
CA THR A 25 -3.13 -6.97 -0.96
C THR A 25 -2.57 -7.69 -2.18
N VAL A 26 -2.04 -6.96 -3.16
CA VAL A 26 -1.29 -7.56 -4.29
C VAL A 26 0.06 -8.04 -3.76
N ILE A 27 0.24 -9.36 -3.62
CA ILE A 27 1.46 -9.95 -3.03
C ILE A 27 2.45 -10.47 -4.07
N GLN A 28 1.98 -10.73 -5.30
CA GLN A 28 2.79 -11.19 -6.41
C GLN A 28 2.18 -10.74 -7.72
N GLY A 29 3.01 -10.54 -8.73
CA GLY A 29 2.54 -10.35 -10.09
C GLY A 29 3.59 -10.73 -11.13
N LYS A 30 3.11 -11.07 -12.32
CA LYS A 30 3.89 -11.50 -13.47
C LYS A 30 3.34 -10.85 -14.73
N GLY A 31 4.24 -10.33 -15.57
CA GLY A 31 3.84 -9.59 -16.77
C GLY A 31 3.38 -8.17 -16.45
N SER A 32 2.52 -7.61 -17.30
CA SER A 32 2.02 -6.24 -17.15
C SER A 32 0.80 -6.23 -16.22
N ILE A 33 0.98 -5.71 -15.01
CA ILE A 33 -0.07 -5.56 -14.00
C ILE A 33 -0.34 -4.07 -13.73
N PRO A 34 -1.59 -3.67 -13.42
CA PRO A 34 -2.00 -2.28 -13.30
C PRO A 34 -1.49 -1.56 -12.03
N ARG A 35 -1.07 -2.31 -11.01
CA ARG A 35 -0.60 -1.78 -9.72
C ARG A 35 0.64 -2.52 -9.24
N GLU A 36 1.49 -1.84 -8.46
CA GLU A 36 2.66 -2.47 -7.86
C GLU A 36 2.33 -3.50 -6.77
N LEU A 37 3.32 -4.32 -6.43
CA LEU A 37 3.29 -5.16 -5.24
C LEU A 37 3.07 -4.31 -3.99
N GLY A 38 2.11 -4.70 -3.16
CA GLY A 38 1.72 -3.97 -1.96
C GLY A 38 0.57 -2.98 -2.16
N ALA A 39 0.05 -2.83 -3.38
CA ALA A 39 -1.22 -2.14 -3.56
C ALA A 39 -2.32 -2.84 -2.75
N ARG A 40 -3.09 -2.04 -2.01
CA ARG A 40 -4.14 -2.54 -1.12
C ARG A 40 -5.52 -2.02 -1.50
N MET A 41 -6.53 -2.84 -1.25
CA MET A 41 -7.95 -2.49 -1.31
C MET A 41 -8.62 -2.98 -0.03
N LEU A 42 -9.29 -2.07 0.67
CA LEU A 42 -10.10 -2.35 1.84
C LEU A 42 -11.57 -2.40 1.44
N ILE A 43 -12.26 -3.46 1.86
CA ILE A 43 -13.69 -3.66 1.66
C ILE A 43 -14.33 -3.86 3.04
N GLY A 44 -15.15 -2.92 3.47
CA GLY A 44 -15.92 -3.05 4.71
C GLY A 44 -17.29 -3.67 4.50
N GLU A 45 -17.91 -4.09 5.59
CA GLU A 45 -19.27 -4.62 5.61
C GLU A 45 -20.32 -3.60 5.14
N VAL A 46 -20.12 -2.31 5.46
CA VAL A 46 -21.10 -1.25 5.19
C VAL A 46 -20.49 -0.14 4.33
N GLY A 47 -20.47 -0.36 3.02
CA GLY A 47 -20.18 0.69 2.02
C GLY A 47 -18.75 1.23 2.01
N THR A 48 -17.89 0.82 2.94
CA THR A 48 -16.48 1.20 2.97
C THR A 48 -15.73 0.51 1.82
N LEU A 49 -15.16 1.32 0.94
CA LEU A 49 -14.24 0.92 -0.11
C LEU A 49 -13.11 1.94 -0.17
N ALA A 50 -11.87 1.51 0.07
CA ALA A 50 -10.69 2.37 0.05
C ALA A 50 -9.53 1.67 -0.65
N GLY A 51 -8.72 2.41 -1.41
CA GLY A 51 -7.67 1.83 -2.25
C GLY A 51 -8.20 1.06 -3.46
N THR A 52 -7.28 0.49 -4.23
CA THR A 52 -7.54 -0.29 -5.46
C THR A 52 -6.35 -1.21 -5.72
N ILE A 53 -6.64 -2.39 -6.25
CA ILE A 53 -5.61 -3.33 -6.75
C ILE A 53 -5.43 -3.23 -8.28
N GLY A 54 -6.12 -2.29 -8.95
CA GLY A 54 -5.87 -1.93 -10.34
C GLY A 54 -7.08 -1.70 -11.23
N GLY A 55 -8.30 -1.79 -10.70
CA GLY A 55 -9.53 -1.63 -11.48
C GLY A 55 -9.88 -2.84 -12.35
N GLY A 56 -11.10 -2.86 -12.88
CA GLY A 56 -11.54 -3.80 -13.90
C GLY A 56 -12.03 -5.16 -13.40
N CYS A 57 -12.11 -6.13 -14.31
CA CYS A 57 -12.63 -7.49 -14.07
C CYS A 57 -11.94 -8.21 -12.90
N GLY A 58 -10.63 -8.03 -12.73
CA GLY A 58 -9.87 -8.66 -11.65
C GLY A 58 -10.27 -8.24 -10.23
N GLU A 59 -10.82 -7.03 -10.07
CA GLU A 59 -11.36 -6.59 -8.78
C GLU A 59 -12.66 -7.29 -8.43
N ALA A 60 -13.45 -7.76 -9.42
CA ALA A 60 -14.73 -8.41 -9.18
C ALA A 60 -14.57 -9.74 -8.43
N ASP A 61 -13.58 -10.56 -8.82
CA ASP A 61 -13.30 -11.84 -8.17
C ASP A 61 -12.84 -11.64 -6.72
N VAL A 62 -11.99 -10.63 -6.51
CA VAL A 62 -11.52 -10.25 -5.17
C VAL A 62 -12.68 -9.72 -4.31
N LEU A 63 -13.59 -8.92 -4.88
CA LEU A 63 -14.80 -8.46 -4.20
C LEU A 63 -15.72 -9.62 -3.80
N VAL A 64 -15.85 -10.65 -4.64
CA VAL A 64 -16.62 -11.86 -4.30
C VAL A 64 -15.99 -12.60 -3.12
N ALA A 65 -14.66 -12.78 -3.12
CA ALA A 65 -13.95 -13.40 -2.00
C ALA A 65 -14.11 -12.59 -0.70
N ALA A 66 -13.96 -11.26 -0.78
CA ALA A 66 -14.13 -10.37 0.36
C ALA A 66 -15.55 -10.42 0.95
N ARG A 67 -16.59 -10.40 0.10
CA ARG A 67 -17.98 -10.50 0.55
C ARG A 67 -18.27 -11.83 1.25
N LYS A 68 -17.72 -12.95 0.76
CA LYS A 68 -17.83 -14.26 1.44
C LYS A 68 -17.20 -14.20 2.83
N ALA A 69 -16.01 -13.63 2.94
CA ALA A 69 -15.32 -13.46 4.22
C ALA A 69 -16.16 -12.65 5.21
N ILE A 70 -16.68 -11.48 4.79
CA ILE A 70 -17.55 -10.61 5.60
C ILE A 70 -18.84 -11.32 6.01
N ALA A 71 -19.41 -12.16 5.15
CA ALA A 71 -20.59 -12.96 5.47
C ALA A 71 -20.30 -14.15 6.41
N GLY A 72 -19.04 -14.43 6.75
CA GLY A 72 -18.65 -15.58 7.55
C GLY A 72 -18.70 -16.91 6.79
N ALA A 73 -18.78 -16.86 5.46
CA ALA A 73 -18.67 -18.04 4.62
C ALA A 73 -17.20 -18.40 4.38
N GLU A 74 -16.95 -19.63 3.92
CA GLU A 74 -15.63 -20.02 3.44
C GLU A 74 -15.21 -19.13 2.26
N PHE A 75 -13.98 -18.63 2.30
CA PHE A 75 -13.42 -17.73 1.30
C PHE A 75 -11.99 -18.13 0.97
N PRO A 76 -11.53 -17.90 -0.27
CA PRO A 76 -10.16 -18.18 -0.63
C PRO A 76 -9.24 -17.13 0.02
N ARG A 77 -8.17 -17.60 0.65
CA ARG A 77 -7.12 -16.73 1.19
C ARG A 77 -6.29 -16.05 0.09
N PHE A 78 -6.19 -16.69 -1.07
CA PHE A 78 -5.50 -16.15 -2.24
C PHE A 78 -6.43 -16.18 -3.44
N VAL A 79 -6.48 -15.07 -4.16
CA VAL A 79 -7.18 -14.97 -5.45
C VAL A 79 -6.14 -14.73 -6.51
N GLU A 80 -6.04 -15.65 -7.46
CA GLU A 80 -5.27 -15.45 -8.69
C GLU A 80 -6.14 -14.68 -9.67
N VAL A 81 -5.66 -13.52 -10.09
CA VAL A 81 -6.32 -12.66 -11.05
C VAL A 81 -5.56 -12.77 -12.36
N ASP A 82 -6.24 -13.27 -13.39
CA ASP A 82 -5.75 -13.26 -14.76
C ASP A 82 -6.30 -12.03 -15.49
N LEU A 83 -5.41 -11.14 -15.90
CA LEU A 83 -5.75 -9.90 -16.59
C LEU A 83 -5.64 -10.05 -18.11
N ALA A 84 -5.15 -11.20 -18.60
CA ALA A 84 -5.05 -11.45 -20.03
C ALA A 84 -6.40 -11.77 -20.68
N GLY A 85 -7.40 -12.16 -19.87
CA GLY A 85 -8.76 -12.46 -20.30
C GLY A 85 -8.86 -13.73 -21.14
N SER A 86 -9.86 -14.56 -20.83
CA SER A 86 -10.40 -15.49 -21.81
C SER A 86 -11.14 -14.69 -22.89
N LEU A 87 -10.93 -15.06 -24.15
CA LEU A 87 -11.40 -14.41 -25.39
C LEU A 87 -12.95 -14.32 -25.56
N GLU A 88 -13.74 -14.39 -24.50
CA GLU A 88 -15.20 -14.55 -24.54
C GLU A 88 -15.99 -13.33 -24.06
N GLN A 89 -15.33 -12.22 -23.70
CA GLN A 89 -16.00 -10.94 -23.42
C GLN A 89 -15.39 -9.85 -24.30
N ASP A 90 -16.24 -9.11 -25.03
CA ASP A 90 -15.91 -8.01 -25.96
C ASP A 90 -15.28 -6.77 -25.27
N GLU A 91 -14.56 -6.94 -24.15
CA GLU A 91 -13.77 -5.90 -23.50
C GLU A 91 -12.29 -6.23 -23.64
N VAL A 92 -11.59 -5.44 -24.45
CA VAL A 92 -10.14 -5.54 -24.63
C VAL A 92 -9.45 -5.22 -23.30
N GLN A 93 -9.01 -6.26 -22.59
CA GLN A 93 -8.16 -6.11 -21.41
C GLN A 93 -6.75 -5.73 -21.86
N ALA A 94 -6.26 -4.57 -21.44
CA ALA A 94 -4.97 -4.03 -21.89
C ALA A 94 -3.75 -4.61 -21.15
N CYS A 95 -3.96 -5.25 -19.99
CA CYS A 95 -2.89 -5.73 -19.12
C CYS A 95 -2.73 -7.25 -19.26
N GLY A 96 -1.76 -7.75 -20.04
CA GLY A 96 -1.56 -9.20 -20.24
C GLY A 96 -0.82 -9.95 -19.12
N GLY A 97 -1.02 -9.57 -17.84
CA GLY A 97 -0.33 -10.13 -16.69
C GLY A 97 -1.22 -10.99 -15.78
N THR A 98 -0.60 -11.64 -14.80
CA THR A 98 -1.32 -12.30 -13.69
C THR A 98 -0.87 -11.72 -12.36
N MET A 99 -1.77 -11.63 -11.39
CA MET A 99 -1.43 -11.21 -10.03
C MET A 99 -2.10 -12.08 -8.97
N ARG A 100 -1.37 -12.30 -7.87
CA ARG A 100 -1.87 -13.03 -6.70
C ARG A 100 -2.23 -12.01 -5.62
N VAL A 101 -3.48 -12.06 -5.19
CA VAL A 101 -4.04 -11.17 -4.18
C VAL A 101 -4.27 -11.95 -2.89
N PHE A 102 -3.68 -11.48 -1.80
CA PHE A 102 -3.94 -12.00 -0.45
C PHE A 102 -5.21 -11.36 0.10
N VAL A 103 -6.14 -12.18 0.58
CA VAL A 103 -7.44 -11.77 1.13
C VAL A 103 -7.45 -12.06 2.62
N ARG A 104 -7.40 -11.00 3.43
CA ARG A 104 -7.35 -11.06 4.89
C ARG A 104 -8.61 -10.45 5.48
N LEU A 105 -9.38 -11.25 6.23
CA LEU A 105 -10.43 -10.72 7.09
C LEU A 105 -9.81 -10.01 8.30
N LEU A 106 -10.30 -8.82 8.60
CA LEU A 106 -9.93 -8.02 9.77
C LEU A 106 -11.02 -8.11 10.84
N ASP A 107 -10.60 -8.18 12.10
CA ASP A 107 -11.47 -8.12 13.26
C ASP A 107 -10.85 -7.27 14.40
N SER A 108 -11.53 -7.19 15.55
CA SER A 108 -11.09 -6.38 16.69
C SER A 108 -9.71 -6.75 17.25
N SER A 109 -9.22 -7.98 17.01
CA SER A 109 -7.86 -8.37 17.42
C SER A 109 -6.77 -7.68 16.59
N ASP A 110 -7.11 -7.17 15.41
CA ASP A 110 -6.19 -6.47 14.52
C ASP A 110 -6.04 -4.97 14.84
N GLU A 111 -6.88 -4.41 15.72
CA GLU A 111 -6.95 -2.97 16.00
C GLU A 111 -5.57 -2.37 16.33
N GLY A 112 -4.79 -3.05 17.17
CA GLY A 112 -3.53 -2.53 17.68
C GLY A 112 -2.49 -2.25 16.59
N TRP A 113 -2.31 -3.18 15.65
CA TRP A 113 -1.32 -2.99 14.58
C TRP A 113 -1.85 -2.09 13.46
N ILE A 114 -3.16 -2.11 13.18
CA ILE A 114 -3.79 -1.21 12.21
C ILE A 114 -3.70 0.25 12.70
N ALA A 115 -4.01 0.50 13.98
CA ALA A 115 -3.91 1.83 14.58
C ALA A 115 -2.48 2.37 14.49
N LYS A 116 -1.48 1.51 14.73
CA LYS A 116 -0.06 1.87 14.59
C LYS A 116 0.29 2.29 13.17
N LEU A 117 -0.17 1.55 12.15
CA LEU A 117 0.05 1.91 10.74
C LEU A 117 -0.70 3.18 10.33
N ALA A 118 -1.93 3.37 10.80
CA ALA A 118 -2.70 4.58 10.54
C ALA A 118 -2.02 5.83 11.12
N HIS A 119 -1.43 5.71 12.31
CA HIS A 119 -0.63 6.79 12.90
C HIS A 119 0.66 7.04 12.11
N ALA A 120 1.40 5.99 11.80
CA ALA A 120 2.66 6.09 11.07
C ALA A 120 2.49 6.70 9.67
N GLU A 121 1.42 6.34 8.96
CA GLU A 121 1.10 6.94 7.66
C GLU A 121 0.79 8.43 7.78
N ALA A 122 0.03 8.85 8.81
CA ALA A 122 -0.32 10.25 9.02
C ALA A 122 0.89 11.13 9.38
N GLU A 123 1.82 10.60 10.19
CA GLU A 123 3.02 11.30 10.63
C GLU A 123 4.21 11.13 9.68
N HIS A 124 4.03 10.42 8.55
CA HIS A 124 5.13 10.04 7.64
C HIS A 124 6.28 9.33 8.39
N GLU A 125 5.93 8.49 9.36
CA GLU A 125 6.86 7.67 10.13
C GLU A 125 7.12 6.35 9.38
N PRO A 126 8.37 6.06 8.98
CA PRO A 126 8.71 4.82 8.27
C PRO A 126 8.47 3.58 9.14
N MET A 127 7.55 2.73 8.71
CA MET A 127 7.26 1.45 9.34
C MET A 127 7.29 0.32 8.32
N ILE A 128 7.59 -0.89 8.76
CA ILE A 128 7.48 -2.10 7.94
C ILE A 128 6.37 -2.97 8.54
N VAL A 129 5.34 -3.23 7.75
CA VAL A 129 4.34 -4.25 8.05
C VAL A 129 4.82 -5.59 7.49
N ILE A 130 4.77 -6.63 8.30
CA ILE A 130 5.13 -8.00 7.94
C ILE A 130 3.91 -8.87 8.21
N GLU A 131 3.41 -9.51 7.16
CA GLU A 131 2.23 -10.36 7.17
C GLU A 131 2.64 -11.79 6.84
N ALA A 132 2.42 -12.70 7.77
CA ALA A 132 2.61 -14.13 7.58
C ALA A 132 1.40 -14.67 6.80
N LEU A 133 1.63 -15.22 5.60
CA LEU A 133 0.54 -15.52 4.67
C LEU A 133 -0.24 -16.78 5.03
N ASP A 134 0.32 -17.69 5.83
CA ASP A 134 -0.36 -18.93 6.23
C ASP A 134 -1.08 -18.78 7.56
N SER A 135 -0.43 -18.15 8.55
CA SER A 135 -1.04 -17.91 9.87
C SER A 135 -1.87 -16.63 9.94
N SER A 136 -1.72 -15.71 8.99
CA SER A 136 -2.26 -14.34 9.09
C SER A 136 -1.75 -13.59 10.33
N ALA A 137 -0.61 -13.98 10.89
CA ALA A 137 0.05 -13.17 11.92
C ALA A 137 0.61 -11.88 11.29
N THR A 138 0.40 -10.74 11.95
CA THR A 138 0.92 -9.45 11.50
C THR A 138 1.82 -8.84 12.54
N GLN A 139 2.97 -8.33 12.10
CA GLN A 139 3.92 -7.58 12.91
C GLN A 139 4.18 -6.24 12.26
N VAL A 140 4.29 -5.19 13.06
CA VAL A 140 4.61 -3.83 12.58
C VAL A 140 5.85 -3.35 13.32
N VAL A 141 6.94 -3.24 12.58
CA VAL A 141 8.26 -2.92 13.10
C VAL A 141 8.73 -1.56 12.62
N SER A 142 9.39 -0.81 13.50
CA SER A 142 10.11 0.41 13.12
C SER A 142 11.44 0.04 12.47
N GLU A 143 12.01 0.93 11.65
CA GLU A 143 13.36 0.70 11.08
C GLU A 143 14.46 0.57 12.14
N SER A 144 14.26 1.17 13.32
CA SER A 144 15.20 1.10 14.44
C SER A 144 15.11 -0.20 15.26
N ASP A 145 14.14 -1.08 14.98
CA ASP A 145 13.93 -2.31 15.75
C ASP A 145 14.90 -3.42 15.30
N ASN A 146 16.08 -3.43 15.92
CA ASN A 146 17.17 -4.36 15.61
C ASN A 146 17.08 -5.71 16.34
N GLU A 147 16.16 -5.87 17.29
CA GLU A 147 16.05 -7.10 18.11
C GLU A 147 15.05 -8.11 17.56
N HIS A 148 14.40 -7.80 16.43
CA HIS A 148 13.44 -8.68 15.80
C HIS A 148 14.06 -9.99 15.29
N ALA A 149 13.32 -11.10 15.38
CA ALA A 149 13.73 -12.41 14.85
C ALA A 149 14.13 -12.37 13.37
N MET A 150 13.63 -11.36 12.63
CA MET A 150 13.85 -11.14 11.21
C MET A 150 14.76 -9.93 10.93
N ALA A 151 15.51 -9.45 11.93
CA ALA A 151 16.39 -8.27 11.80
C ALA A 151 17.39 -8.38 10.64
N GLY A 152 17.86 -9.59 10.31
CA GLY A 152 18.70 -9.83 9.14
C GLY A 152 18.01 -9.45 7.82
N PHE A 153 16.74 -9.81 7.65
CA PHE A 153 15.94 -9.44 6.49
C PHE A 153 15.61 -7.94 6.48
N LEU A 154 15.30 -7.36 7.64
CA LEU A 154 14.95 -5.94 7.76
C LEU A 154 16.10 -5.02 7.35
N ARG A 155 17.36 -5.40 7.64
CA ARG A 155 18.55 -4.64 7.21
C ARG A 155 18.66 -4.50 5.69
N ASP A 156 18.27 -5.53 4.95
CA ASP A 156 18.35 -5.56 3.48
C ASP A 156 17.01 -5.23 2.81
N PHE A 157 16.01 -4.78 3.59
CA PHE A 157 14.70 -4.43 3.06
C PHE A 157 14.79 -3.10 2.28
N PRO A 158 14.25 -3.04 1.05
CA PRO A 158 14.42 -1.88 0.18
C PRO A 158 13.88 -0.60 0.81
N ALA A 159 14.49 0.54 0.45
CA ALA A 159 14.12 1.88 0.88
C ALA A 159 12.60 2.16 0.76
N GLN A 160 11.96 1.53 -0.23
CA GLN A 160 10.54 1.60 -0.51
C GLN A 160 10.01 0.29 -1.10
N GLY A 161 8.68 0.14 -1.08
CA GLY A 161 7.97 -0.93 -1.74
C GLY A 161 7.74 -2.15 -0.86
N ALA A 162 7.51 -3.28 -1.51
CA ALA A 162 7.13 -4.53 -0.88
C ALA A 162 7.95 -5.72 -1.39
N LYS A 163 8.00 -6.79 -0.59
CA LYS A 163 8.74 -8.01 -0.92
C LYS A 163 8.06 -9.23 -0.32
N LEU A 164 7.96 -10.27 -1.14
CA LEU A 164 7.61 -11.63 -0.73
C LEU A 164 8.90 -12.40 -0.41
N PHE A 165 8.90 -13.18 0.67
CA PHE A 165 10.04 -14.00 1.07
C PHE A 165 9.58 -15.19 1.93
N ARG A 166 10.49 -16.15 2.15
CA ARG A 166 10.21 -17.32 3.01
C ARG A 166 11.11 -17.28 4.26
N HIS A 167 10.55 -17.68 5.40
CA HIS A 167 11.28 -17.85 6.65
C HIS A 167 10.67 -19.02 7.44
N GLN A 168 11.49 -19.96 7.91
CA GLN A 168 11.04 -21.13 8.71
C GLN A 168 9.83 -21.86 8.09
N ASP A 169 9.90 -22.15 6.78
CA ASP A 169 8.87 -22.83 5.98
C ASP A 169 7.53 -22.11 5.76
N GLU A 170 7.36 -20.90 6.28
CA GLU A 170 6.20 -20.04 6.00
C GLU A 170 6.56 -18.93 4.99
N GLU A 171 5.57 -18.49 4.22
CA GLU A 171 5.68 -17.38 3.28
C GLU A 171 5.22 -16.07 3.95
N TYR A 172 6.02 -15.02 3.78
CA TYR A 172 5.79 -13.71 4.37
C TYR A 172 5.76 -12.64 3.30
N PHE A 173 4.85 -11.70 3.47
CA PHE A 173 4.79 -10.46 2.71
C PHE A 173 5.19 -9.30 3.62
N ALA A 174 6.19 -8.53 3.21
CA ALA A 174 6.58 -7.32 3.93
C ALA A 174 6.46 -6.10 3.03
N GLN A 175 6.04 -4.97 3.60
CA GLN A 175 5.93 -3.70 2.90
C GLN A 175 6.30 -2.54 3.81
N ARG A 176 7.00 -1.56 3.23
CA ARG A 176 7.28 -0.30 3.91
C ARG A 176 6.13 0.69 3.69
N ILE A 177 5.69 1.31 4.78
CA ILE A 177 4.60 2.29 4.86
C ILE A 177 5.17 3.58 5.46
N GLY A 178 4.53 4.72 5.16
CA GLY A 178 4.87 6.01 5.78
C GLY A 178 6.16 6.63 5.26
N THR A 179 6.63 6.27 4.05
CA THR A 179 7.79 6.94 3.43
C THR A 179 7.38 7.77 2.21
N SER A 180 7.81 9.03 2.18
CA SER A 180 7.77 9.86 0.97
C SER A 180 9.15 9.87 0.31
N LEU A 181 9.20 9.78 -1.02
CA LEU A 181 10.48 9.95 -1.72
C LEU A 181 10.94 11.39 -1.55
N ARG A 182 12.13 11.61 -1.00
CA ARG A 182 12.67 12.96 -0.84
C ARG A 182 13.39 13.40 -2.11
N LEU A 183 13.03 14.57 -2.64
CA LEU A 183 13.74 15.23 -3.73
C LEU A 183 14.34 16.55 -3.23
N VAL A 184 15.66 16.66 -3.23
CA VAL A 184 16.35 17.91 -2.89
C VAL A 184 16.73 18.63 -4.19
N LEU A 185 16.09 19.78 -4.45
CA LEU A 185 16.38 20.65 -5.57
C LEU A 185 17.43 21.68 -5.17
N VAL A 186 18.68 21.46 -5.59
CA VAL A 186 19.77 22.42 -5.38
C VAL A 186 19.80 23.40 -6.54
N GLY A 187 19.33 24.62 -6.30
CA GLY A 187 19.12 25.67 -7.29
C GLY A 187 17.64 25.92 -7.53
N SER A 188 17.23 27.18 -7.37
CA SER A 188 15.83 27.63 -7.42
C SER A 188 15.53 28.48 -8.67
N GLY A 189 16.17 28.12 -9.80
CA GLY A 189 15.97 28.77 -11.09
C GLY A 189 14.58 28.53 -11.69
N HIS A 190 14.33 29.03 -12.89
CA HIS A 190 13.03 28.89 -13.56
C HIS A 190 12.62 27.43 -13.83
N VAL A 191 13.58 26.50 -13.97
CA VAL A 191 13.32 25.06 -14.18
C VAL A 191 12.89 24.38 -12.88
N ALA A 192 13.38 24.86 -11.73
CA ALA A 192 13.11 24.23 -10.45
C ALA A 192 11.63 24.34 -10.06
N MET A 193 10.94 25.40 -10.48
CA MET A 193 9.54 25.65 -10.14
C MET A 193 8.60 24.57 -10.72
N PRO A 194 8.55 24.33 -12.05
CA PRO A 194 7.73 23.24 -12.59
C PRO A 194 8.23 21.86 -12.15
N LEU A 195 9.55 21.68 -11.95
CA LEU A 195 10.07 20.42 -11.42
C LEU A 195 9.55 20.13 -10.00
N CYS A 196 9.53 21.13 -9.13
CA CYS A 196 8.98 21.03 -7.78
C CYS A 196 7.50 20.65 -7.85
N GLU A 197 6.71 21.34 -8.67
CA GLU A 197 5.28 21.07 -8.84
C GLU A 197 5.03 19.62 -9.31
N PHE A 198 5.71 19.18 -10.38
CA PHE A 198 5.55 17.82 -10.90
C PHE A 198 6.03 16.75 -9.93
N ALA A 199 7.14 16.99 -9.24
CA ALA A 199 7.67 16.06 -8.25
C ALA A 199 6.73 15.92 -7.05
N ALA A 200 6.24 17.03 -6.49
CA ALA A 200 5.27 17.02 -5.40
C ALA A 200 3.99 16.28 -5.79
N LYS A 201 3.44 16.56 -6.99
CA LYS A 201 2.27 15.84 -7.54
C LYS A 201 2.52 14.35 -7.80
N SER A 202 3.79 13.96 -7.97
CA SER A 202 4.19 12.56 -8.14
C SER A 202 4.49 11.85 -6.81
N GLY A 203 4.23 12.51 -5.67
CA GLY A 203 4.42 11.94 -4.34
C GLY A 203 5.81 12.15 -3.73
N PHE A 204 6.62 13.06 -4.27
CA PHE A 204 7.89 13.43 -3.65
C PHE A 204 7.69 14.49 -2.56
N ALA A 205 8.38 14.31 -1.43
CA ALA A 205 8.66 15.36 -0.46
C ALA A 205 9.79 16.24 -1.02
N VAL A 206 9.45 17.43 -1.53
CA VAL A 206 10.41 18.30 -2.24
C VAL A 206 10.98 19.36 -1.33
N THR A 207 12.30 19.42 -1.18
CA THR A 207 13.02 20.50 -0.50
C THR A 207 13.80 21.33 -1.53
N VAL A 208 13.64 22.65 -1.52
CA VAL A 208 14.35 23.55 -2.44
C VAL A 208 15.43 24.33 -1.69
N VAL A 209 16.65 24.29 -2.20
CA VAL A 209 17.83 24.94 -1.59
C VAL A 209 18.48 25.89 -2.58
N ASP A 210 18.72 27.13 -2.17
CA ASP A 210 19.46 28.13 -2.94
C ASP A 210 20.13 29.10 -1.96
N ASP A 211 21.27 29.67 -2.34
CA ASP A 211 22.01 30.64 -1.54
C ASP A 211 21.40 32.05 -1.61
N ARG A 212 20.48 32.30 -2.56
CA ARG A 212 19.78 33.58 -2.72
C ARG A 212 18.42 33.54 -2.02
N PRO A 213 18.23 34.21 -0.87
CA PRO A 213 16.99 34.10 -0.09
C PRO A 213 15.74 34.59 -0.84
N SER A 214 15.89 35.58 -1.73
CA SER A 214 14.79 36.07 -2.56
C SER A 214 14.28 35.07 -3.59
N TYR A 215 15.03 33.99 -3.84
CA TYR A 215 14.66 32.97 -4.80
C TYR A 215 13.94 31.78 -4.14
N VAL A 216 14.12 31.52 -2.85
CA VAL A 216 13.42 30.43 -2.14
C VAL A 216 12.28 31.02 -1.32
N THR A 217 11.09 31.13 -1.92
CA THR A 217 9.91 31.69 -1.25
C THR A 217 8.68 30.81 -1.49
N GLN A 218 7.74 30.82 -0.54
CA GLN A 218 6.49 30.05 -0.67
C GLN A 218 5.70 30.40 -1.93
N ALA A 219 5.75 31.66 -2.37
CA ALA A 219 5.09 32.09 -3.60
C ALA A 219 5.70 31.45 -4.87
N ARG A 220 6.99 31.09 -4.83
CA ARG A 220 7.72 30.45 -5.95
C ARG A 220 7.63 28.93 -5.90
N PHE A 221 7.54 28.35 -4.70
CA PHE A 221 7.50 26.92 -4.44
C PHE A 221 6.40 26.58 -3.43
N PRO A 222 5.12 26.70 -3.80
CA PRO A 222 4.01 26.48 -2.88
C PRO A 222 3.89 25.03 -2.41
N ASP A 223 4.42 24.09 -3.20
CA ASP A 223 4.35 22.64 -2.97
C ASP A 223 5.63 22.06 -2.34
N ALA A 224 6.61 22.90 -1.96
CA ALA A 224 7.81 22.47 -1.25
C ALA A 224 7.59 22.40 0.27
N GLU A 225 8.27 21.46 0.94
CA GLU A 225 8.31 21.29 2.41
C GLU A 225 9.32 22.21 3.11
#